data_AF-A0A4Y7TJ25-F1
#
_entry.id   AF-A0A4Y7TJ25-F1
#
_cell.length_a   1.000
_cell.length_b   1.000
_cell.length_c   1.000
_cell.angle_alpha   90.00
_cell.angle_beta   90.00
_cell.angle_gamma   90.00
#
_symmetry.space_group_name_H-M   'P 1'
#
loop_
_entity.id
_entity.type
_entity.pdbx_description
1 polymer ?
#
loop_
_entity_poly.entity_id
_entity_poly.type
_entity_poly.pdbx_seq_one_letter_code
_entity_poly.pdbx_strand_id
1 'polypeptide(L)'
;MADLASSPRPSSSAGDVGRALKTEADDQRDSSSLGLSPSPHISPPPPEQTMPSTQHPQVRPSMANENARRAQEKSEKRPSKTMNIQELVDGPFIRFGTQSEIVLPFQERVAQEDSSRKDLTERLLLLLLETHAWMAARPRRERMHEVEKLEEHVKNTTEIEEQQERAREKLSQFVRHLTNAVQALAQGMNF
;
A
#
# COMPACT_ATOMS: atom_id res chain seq x y z
N MET A 1 6.49 -36.06 -46.32
CA MET A 1 5.85 -37.27 -45.76
C MET A 1 6.33 -37.41 -44.33
N ALA A 2 5.38 -37.54 -43.38
CA ALA A 2 5.52 -37.71 -41.93
C ALA A 2 6.13 -36.52 -41.15
N ASP A 3 5.66 -36.09 -39.99
CA ASP A 3 4.50 -36.44 -39.17
C ASP A 3 4.22 -35.22 -38.27
N LEU A 4 2.99 -34.69 -38.31
CA LEU A 4 2.55 -33.59 -37.45
C LEU A 4 2.03 -34.20 -36.14
N ALA A 5 2.86 -34.17 -35.10
CA ALA A 5 2.49 -34.60 -33.77
C ALA A 5 1.41 -33.66 -33.18
N SER A 6 0.17 -34.15 -33.20
CA SER A 6 -1.02 -33.55 -32.63
C SER A 6 -1.02 -33.75 -31.10
N SER A 7 -0.63 -32.72 -30.35
CA SER A 7 -0.80 -32.71 -28.89
C SER A 7 -2.27 -32.52 -28.50
N PRO A 8 -2.83 -33.35 -27.61
CA PRO A 8 -4.19 -33.19 -27.13
C PRO A 8 -4.30 -32.01 -26.15
N ARG A 9 -5.28 -31.13 -26.39
CA ARG A 9 -5.66 -30.05 -25.48
C ARG A 9 -6.26 -30.63 -24.18
N PRO A 10 -5.91 -30.10 -22.99
CA PRO A 10 -6.62 -30.44 -21.78
C PRO A 10 -8.05 -29.87 -21.83
N SER A 11 -9.03 -30.77 -21.68
CA SER A 11 -10.44 -30.45 -21.50
C SER A 11 -10.63 -29.62 -20.22
N SER A 12 -10.93 -28.33 -20.40
CA SER A 12 -11.42 -27.47 -19.32
C SER A 12 -12.80 -27.99 -18.90
N SER A 13 -12.81 -28.81 -17.85
CA SER A 13 -14.02 -29.23 -17.16
C SER A 13 -14.62 -28.01 -16.47
N ALA A 14 -15.63 -27.44 -17.09
CA ALA A 14 -16.51 -26.43 -16.52
C ALA A 14 -17.18 -27.00 -15.27
N GLY A 15 -16.62 -26.70 -14.10
CA GLY A 15 -17.30 -26.80 -12.82
C GLY A 15 -18.27 -25.64 -12.67
N ASP A 16 -19.42 -25.77 -13.32
CA ASP A 16 -20.63 -25.02 -13.03
C ASP A 16 -21.07 -25.37 -11.60
N VAL A 17 -20.80 -24.47 -10.65
CA VAL A 17 -21.36 -24.51 -9.31
C VAL A 17 -22.25 -23.29 -9.13
N GLY A 18 -23.35 -23.30 -9.86
CA GLY A 18 -24.54 -22.57 -9.47
C GLY A 18 -25.00 -23.06 -8.09
N ARG A 19 -24.77 -22.25 -7.05
CA ARG A 19 -25.60 -22.32 -5.84
C ARG A 19 -25.93 -20.91 -5.36
N ALA A 20 -27.06 -20.44 -5.85
CA ALA A 20 -27.81 -19.36 -5.25
C ALA A 20 -28.11 -19.71 -3.79
N LEU A 21 -27.64 -18.88 -2.86
CA LEU A 21 -28.26 -18.72 -1.55
C LEU A 21 -28.51 -17.23 -1.36
N LYS A 22 -29.70 -16.86 -1.82
CA LYS A 22 -30.41 -15.67 -1.41
C LYS A 22 -30.94 -15.94 0.00
N THR A 23 -30.32 -15.34 1.00
CA THR A 23 -30.87 -15.20 2.35
C THR A 23 -30.95 -13.73 2.66
N GLU A 24 -32.06 -13.14 2.22
CA GLU A 24 -32.73 -12.06 2.94
C GLU A 24 -33.12 -12.63 4.32
N ALA A 25 -32.49 -12.11 5.37
CA ALA A 25 -33.02 -12.17 6.72
C ALA A 25 -32.63 -10.86 7.40
N ASP A 26 -33.64 -9.99 7.51
CA ASP A 26 -33.72 -8.95 8.52
C ASP A 26 -33.21 -9.46 9.88
N ASP A 27 -32.18 -8.83 10.42
CA ASP A 27 -31.91 -8.86 11.86
C ASP A 27 -31.64 -7.43 12.31
N GLN A 28 -32.73 -6.67 12.42
CA GLN A 28 -32.80 -5.54 13.35
C GLN A 28 -32.60 -6.08 14.76
N ARG A 29 -31.40 -5.95 15.29
CA ARG A 29 -31.16 -5.97 16.74
C ARG A 29 -30.66 -4.62 17.19
N ASP A 30 -31.62 -3.77 17.51
CA ASP A 30 -31.49 -2.88 18.65
C ASP A 30 -31.26 -3.73 19.90
N SER A 31 -30.08 -3.64 20.49
CA SER A 31 -29.81 -4.03 21.87
C SER A 31 -28.56 -3.30 22.35
N SER A 32 -28.84 -2.18 23.01
CA SER A 32 -27.93 -1.46 23.88
C SER A 32 -27.27 -2.38 24.91
N SER A 33 -26.12 -1.93 25.46
CA SER A 33 -25.54 -2.36 26.75
C SER A 33 -24.83 -3.73 26.71
N LEU A 34 -23.51 -3.85 26.93
CA LEU A 34 -22.78 -3.43 28.13
C LEU A 34 -21.29 -3.21 27.79
N GLY A 35 -20.71 -2.18 28.40
CA GLY A 35 -19.27 -1.96 28.37
C GLY A 35 -18.51 -3.13 29.02
N LEU A 36 -17.71 -3.81 28.21
CA LEU A 36 -16.59 -4.61 28.69
C LEU A 36 -15.31 -3.80 28.43
N SER A 37 -14.72 -3.37 29.53
CA SER A 37 -13.41 -2.73 29.59
C SER A 37 -12.37 -3.62 28.87
N PRO A 38 -11.64 -3.13 27.87
CA PRO A 38 -10.50 -3.85 27.34
C PRO A 38 -9.40 -3.88 28.39
N SER A 39 -9.06 -5.07 28.89
CA SER A 39 -7.84 -5.30 29.66
C SER A 39 -6.63 -4.72 28.92
N PRO A 40 -5.67 -4.10 29.61
CA PRO A 40 -4.45 -3.60 28.98
C PRO A 40 -3.61 -4.80 28.56
N HIS A 41 -3.69 -5.16 27.29
CA HIS A 41 -2.77 -6.10 26.66
C HIS A 41 -1.40 -5.39 26.61
N ILE A 42 -0.51 -5.73 27.54
CA ILE A 42 0.89 -5.33 27.52
C ILE A 42 1.52 -6.06 26.35
N SER A 43 1.46 -5.44 25.17
CA SER A 43 2.26 -5.84 24.02
C SER A 43 3.74 -5.68 24.40
N PRO A 44 4.60 -6.66 24.11
CA PRO A 44 6.03 -6.46 24.20
C PRO A 44 6.44 -5.26 23.32
N PRO A 45 7.39 -4.43 23.76
CA PRO A 45 7.84 -3.31 22.97
C PRO A 45 8.34 -3.83 21.61
N PRO A 46 7.92 -3.23 20.48
CA PRO A 46 8.46 -3.58 19.19
C PRO A 46 9.99 -3.38 19.23
N PRO A 47 10.78 -4.23 18.54
CA PRO A 47 12.20 -3.98 18.39
C PRO A 47 12.35 -2.57 17.81
N GLU A 48 13.21 -1.75 18.42
CA GLU A 48 13.54 -0.39 17.98
C GLU A 48 13.88 -0.42 16.48
N GLN A 49 12.86 -0.21 15.65
CA GLN A 49 13.05 0.12 14.27
C GLN A 49 13.57 1.53 14.30
N THR A 50 14.89 1.65 14.19
CA THR A 50 15.60 2.83 13.75
C THR A 50 14.95 3.28 12.45
N MET A 51 13.92 4.11 12.57
CA MET A 51 13.24 4.72 11.44
C MET A 51 14.34 5.40 10.61
N PRO A 52 14.54 5.04 9.33
CA PRO A 52 15.38 5.85 8.48
C PRO A 52 14.74 7.23 8.50
N SER A 53 15.47 8.19 9.06
CA SER A 53 15.13 9.60 9.05
C SER A 53 14.74 9.95 7.63
N THR A 54 13.43 9.96 7.39
CA THR A 54 12.86 10.42 6.14
C THR A 54 13.14 11.90 6.21
N GLN A 55 14.26 12.29 5.61
CA GLN A 55 14.58 13.66 5.31
C GLN A 55 13.38 14.15 4.52
N HIS A 56 12.46 14.78 5.25
CA HIS A 56 11.41 15.58 4.69
C HIS A 56 12.14 16.48 3.68
N PRO A 57 11.83 16.41 2.37
CA PRO A 57 12.35 17.38 1.45
C PRO A 57 11.79 18.71 1.95
N GLN A 58 12.61 19.43 2.69
CA GLN A 58 12.39 20.81 3.03
C GLN A 58 12.37 21.49 1.67
N VAL A 59 11.18 21.61 1.09
CA VAL A 59 10.91 22.49 -0.03
C VAL A 59 11.13 23.89 0.54
N ARG A 60 12.40 24.26 0.68
CA ARG A 60 12.80 25.65 0.85
C ARG A 60 12.23 26.32 -0.39
N PRO A 61 11.26 27.25 -0.27
CA PRO A 61 10.96 28.13 -1.38
C PRO A 61 12.29 28.75 -1.78
N SER A 62 12.77 28.37 -2.96
CA SER A 62 14.01 28.88 -3.51
C SER A 62 13.78 30.35 -3.81
N MET A 63 14.11 31.19 -2.84
CA MET A 63 14.17 32.66 -2.97
C MET A 63 15.22 33.09 -4.02
N ALA A 64 15.94 32.14 -4.64
CA ALA A 64 16.92 32.41 -5.67
C ALA A 64 16.30 32.80 -7.04
N ASN A 65 15.00 32.60 -7.26
CA ASN A 65 14.39 32.88 -8.57
C ASN A 65 13.64 34.22 -8.65
N GLU A 66 13.52 34.98 -7.56
CA GLU A 66 12.88 36.31 -7.58
C GLU A 66 13.81 37.39 -8.17
N ASN A 67 15.13 37.19 -8.08
CA ASN A 67 16.13 38.07 -8.70
C ASN A 67 16.28 37.86 -10.21
N ALA A 68 15.88 36.70 -10.76
CA ALA A 68 15.97 36.43 -12.19
C ALA A 68 14.83 37.10 -12.99
N ARG A 69 13.64 37.26 -12.40
CA ARG A 69 12.54 38.03 -13.02
C ARG A 69 12.79 39.54 -12.99
N ARG A 70 13.56 40.03 -12.01
CA ARG A 70 13.90 41.45 -11.88
C ARG A 70 15.01 41.91 -12.83
N ALA A 71 15.79 40.99 -13.39
CA ALA A 71 16.87 41.31 -14.34
C ALA A 71 16.40 41.42 -15.81
N GLN A 72 15.12 41.14 -16.10
CA GLN A 72 14.52 41.35 -17.42
C GLN A 72 13.62 42.59 -17.51
N GLU A 73 13.62 43.46 -16.49
CA GLU A 73 13.37 44.89 -16.70
C GLU A 73 14.60 45.46 -17.42
N LYS A 74 14.66 45.12 -18.71
CA LYS A 74 15.49 45.77 -19.71
C LYS A 74 15.28 47.25 -19.48
N SER A 75 16.38 47.92 -19.15
CA SER A 75 16.50 49.36 -19.01
C SER A 75 15.85 50.07 -20.21
N GLU A 76 14.54 50.30 -20.12
CA GLU A 76 13.94 51.47 -20.71
C GLU A 76 14.61 52.62 -19.98
N LYS A 77 15.60 53.21 -20.65
CA LYS A 77 16.11 54.54 -20.35
C LYS A 77 14.89 55.41 -20.08
N ARG A 78 14.51 55.60 -18.82
CA ARG A 78 13.54 56.61 -18.43
C ARG A 78 14.09 57.90 -19.00
N PRO A 79 13.45 58.51 -20.01
CA PRO A 79 13.96 59.76 -20.55
C PRO A 79 13.82 60.77 -19.41
N SER A 80 14.93 61.11 -18.76
CA SER A 80 15.01 62.17 -17.73
C SER A 80 14.89 63.56 -18.35
N LYS A 81 14.33 63.65 -19.56
CA LYS A 81 14.03 64.91 -20.23
C LYS A 81 12.72 65.39 -19.63
N THR A 82 12.79 66.43 -18.82
CA THR A 82 11.65 67.27 -18.45
C THR A 82 10.97 67.74 -19.74
N MET A 83 10.02 66.96 -20.24
CA MET A 83 9.23 67.34 -21.41
C MET A 83 8.39 68.54 -21.02
N ASN A 84 8.40 69.56 -21.88
CA ASN A 84 7.55 70.72 -21.71
C ASN A 84 6.09 70.24 -21.72
N ILE A 85 5.26 70.70 -20.78
CA ILE A 85 3.86 70.27 -20.64
C ILE A 85 3.07 70.50 -21.94
N GLN A 86 3.40 71.57 -22.68
CA GLN A 86 2.81 71.82 -24.00
C GLN A 86 3.15 70.71 -25.01
N GLU A 87 4.40 70.23 -25.03
CA GLU A 87 4.84 69.15 -25.93
C GLU A 87 4.17 67.80 -25.57
N LEU A 88 3.84 67.60 -24.29
CA LEU A 88 3.10 66.42 -23.82
C LEU A 88 1.61 66.47 -24.18
N VAL A 89 1.00 67.65 -24.16
CA VAL A 89 -0.43 67.84 -24.50
C VAL A 89 -0.66 67.87 -26.01
N ASP A 90 0.29 68.42 -26.78
CA ASP A 90 0.22 68.50 -28.24
C ASP A 90 0.65 67.20 -28.94
N GLY A 91 1.26 66.27 -28.19
CA GLY A 91 1.64 64.95 -28.69
C GLY A 91 0.41 64.07 -29.02
N PRO A 92 0.44 63.29 -30.10
CA PRO A 92 -0.64 62.34 -30.38
C PRO A 92 -0.72 61.31 -29.24
N PHE A 93 -1.91 61.15 -28.67
CA PHE A 93 -2.17 60.10 -27.68
C PHE A 93 -1.82 58.73 -28.27
N ILE A 94 -0.86 58.04 -27.66
CA ILE A 94 -0.59 56.64 -28.01
C ILE A 94 -1.87 55.87 -27.72
N ARG A 95 -2.43 55.24 -28.75
CA ARG A 95 -3.62 54.41 -28.58
C ARG A 95 -3.27 53.26 -27.67
N PHE A 96 -3.95 53.17 -26.55
CA PHE A 96 -3.79 52.07 -25.62
C PHE A 96 -4.18 50.77 -26.31
N GLY A 97 -3.23 49.83 -26.41
CA GLY A 97 -3.44 48.55 -27.06
C GLY A 97 -4.20 47.58 -26.16
N THR A 98 -5.50 47.82 -25.92
CA THR A 98 -6.32 47.03 -24.97
C THR A 98 -6.20 45.52 -25.23
N GLN A 99 -6.20 45.11 -26.50
CA GLN A 99 -6.10 43.70 -26.88
C GLN A 99 -4.74 43.08 -26.51
N SER A 100 -3.64 43.73 -26.91
CA SER A 100 -2.31 43.18 -26.72
C SER A 100 -1.80 43.30 -25.28
N GLU A 101 -2.15 44.37 -24.58
CA GLU A 101 -1.61 44.68 -23.26
C GLU A 101 -2.44 44.09 -22.12
N ILE A 102 -3.76 43.96 -22.29
CA ILE A 102 -4.66 43.48 -21.22
C ILE A 102 -5.26 42.13 -21.56
N VAL A 103 -5.89 42.01 -22.74
CA VAL A 103 -6.72 40.82 -23.05
C VAL A 103 -5.86 39.58 -23.26
N LEU A 104 -4.80 39.67 -24.07
CA LEU A 104 -3.94 38.52 -24.37
C LEU A 104 -3.25 37.93 -23.13
N PRO A 105 -2.61 38.71 -22.24
CA PRO A 105 -2.00 38.15 -21.02
C PRO A 105 -3.01 37.49 -20.08
N PHE A 106 -4.25 37.96 -20.05
CA PHE A 106 -5.29 37.35 -19.23
C PHE A 106 -5.74 36.01 -19.82
N GLN A 107 -5.93 35.94 -21.15
CA GLN A 107 -6.25 34.70 -21.84
C GLN A 107 -5.15 33.65 -21.69
N GLU A 108 -3.88 34.07 -21.79
CA GLU A 108 -2.73 33.18 -21.58
C GLU A 108 -2.69 32.63 -20.15
N ARG A 109 -2.92 33.49 -19.14
CA ARG A 109 -2.99 33.04 -17.74
C ARG A 109 -4.13 32.06 -17.49
N VAL A 110 -5.32 32.30 -18.04
CA VAL A 110 -6.45 31.38 -17.91
C VAL A 110 -6.13 30.03 -18.55
N ALA A 111 -5.54 30.03 -19.75
CA ALA A 111 -5.11 28.80 -20.42
C ALA A 111 -4.05 28.04 -19.62
N GLN A 112 -3.10 28.75 -19.00
CA GLN A 112 -2.09 28.16 -18.14
C GLN A 112 -2.70 27.56 -16.86
N GLU A 113 -3.66 28.25 -16.24
CA GLU A 113 -4.36 27.76 -15.05
C GLU A 113 -5.16 26.49 -15.36
N ASP A 114 -5.87 26.46 -16.50
CA ASP A 114 -6.60 25.29 -16.95
C ASP A 114 -5.68 24.09 -17.21
N SER A 115 -4.51 24.31 -17.83
CA SER A 115 -3.49 23.26 -18.00
C SER A 115 -2.99 22.77 -16.64
N SER A 116 -2.66 23.69 -15.73
CA SER A 116 -2.14 23.34 -14.40
C SER A 116 -3.16 22.56 -13.58
N ARG A 117 -4.44 22.90 -13.68
CA ARG A 117 -5.53 22.18 -13.01
C ARG A 117 -5.67 20.77 -13.54
N LYS A 118 -5.55 20.57 -14.86
CA LYS A 118 -5.57 19.24 -15.48
C LYS A 118 -4.40 18.39 -15.00
N ASP A 119 -3.19 18.92 -15.04
CA ASP A 119 -1.97 18.22 -14.58
C ASP A 119 -2.07 17.84 -13.11
N LEU A 120 -2.58 18.74 -12.25
CA LEU A 120 -2.78 18.46 -10.83
C LEU A 120 -3.82 17.35 -10.62
N THR A 121 -4.92 17.41 -11.36
CA THR A 121 -5.99 16.40 -11.28
C THR A 121 -5.48 15.02 -11.69
N GLU A 122 -4.69 14.95 -12.77
CA GLU A 122 -4.06 13.72 -13.22
C GLU A 122 -3.11 13.14 -12.16
N ARG A 123 -2.25 13.97 -11.57
CA ARG A 123 -1.33 13.54 -10.50
C ARG A 123 -2.07 13.03 -9.26
N LEU A 124 -3.13 13.72 -8.84
CA LEU A 124 -3.97 13.28 -7.72
C LEU A 124 -4.65 11.95 -8.02
N LEU A 125 -5.15 11.76 -9.23
CA LEU A 125 -5.76 10.50 -9.66
C LEU A 125 -4.73 9.35 -9.62
N LEU A 126 -3.53 9.57 -10.15
CA LEU A 126 -2.44 8.59 -10.10
C LEU A 126 -2.09 8.21 -8.66
N LEU A 127 -1.97 9.19 -7.76
CA LEU A 127 -1.67 8.94 -6.35
C LEU A 127 -2.79 8.14 -5.65
N LEU A 128 -4.05 8.45 -5.94
CA LEU A 128 -5.20 7.71 -5.42
C LEU A 128 -5.20 6.26 -5.90
N LEU A 129 -4.92 6.04 -7.19
CA LEU A 129 -4.83 4.70 -7.77
C LEU A 129 -3.68 3.89 -7.16
N GLU A 130 -2.51 4.49 -7.00
CA GLU A 130 -1.35 3.87 -6.37
C GLU A 130 -1.64 3.51 -4.90
N THR A 131 -2.23 4.44 -4.16
CA THR A 131 -2.61 4.22 -2.76
C THR A 131 -3.65 3.11 -2.64
N HIS A 132 -4.66 3.10 -3.51
CA HIS A 132 -5.67 2.04 -3.54
C HIS A 132 -5.04 0.68 -3.88
N ALA A 133 -4.17 0.62 -4.88
CA ALA A 133 -3.46 -0.61 -5.25
C ALA A 133 -2.62 -1.13 -4.07
N TRP A 134 -1.92 -0.26 -3.36
CA TRP A 134 -1.14 -0.62 -2.18
C TRP A 134 -2.01 -1.10 -1.02
N MET A 135 -3.09 -0.38 -0.72
CA MET A 135 -4.07 -0.77 0.30
C MET A 135 -4.77 -2.09 -0.03
N ALA A 136 -5.00 -2.41 -1.30
CA ALA A 136 -5.59 -3.68 -1.72
C ALA A 136 -4.58 -4.84 -1.65
N ALA A 137 -3.33 -4.60 -2.04
CA ALA A 137 -2.30 -5.64 -2.06
C ALA A 137 -1.79 -6.02 -0.66
N ARG A 138 -1.71 -5.04 0.25
CA ARG A 138 -1.09 -5.22 1.57
C ARG A 138 -1.82 -6.25 2.46
N PRO A 139 -3.15 -6.20 2.67
CA PRO A 139 -3.87 -7.19 3.49
C PRO A 139 -3.74 -8.61 2.93
N ARG A 140 -3.69 -8.75 1.60
CA ARG A 140 -3.47 -10.07 0.97
C ARG A 140 -2.09 -10.62 1.32
N ARG A 141 -1.05 -9.78 1.24
CA ARG A 141 0.32 -10.18 1.60
C ARG A 141 0.43 -10.52 3.08
N GLU A 142 -0.16 -9.72 3.96
CA GLU A 142 -0.17 -9.97 5.40
C GLU A 142 -0.88 -11.30 5.73
N ARG A 143 -2.05 -11.56 5.13
CA ARG A 143 -2.74 -12.84 5.28
C ARG A 143 -1.90 -14.02 4.79
N MET A 144 -1.25 -13.90 3.63
CA MET A 144 -0.39 -14.99 3.12
C MET A 144 0.75 -15.28 4.09
N HIS A 145 1.37 -14.24 4.64
CA HIS A 145 2.43 -14.40 5.64
C HIS A 145 1.93 -15.07 6.93
N GLU A 146 0.73 -14.71 7.40
CA GLU A 146 0.11 -15.37 8.56
C GLU A 146 -0.22 -16.84 8.29
N VAL A 147 -0.68 -17.17 7.09
CA VAL A 147 -0.94 -18.56 6.67
C VAL A 147 0.36 -19.35 6.63
N GLU A 148 1.41 -18.83 6.00
CA GLU A 148 2.74 -19.48 5.96
C GLU A 148 3.27 -19.74 7.36
N LYS A 149 3.15 -18.76 8.26
CA LYS A 149 3.56 -18.91 9.66
C LYS A 149 2.75 -19.99 10.38
N LEU A 150 1.44 -20.06 10.14
CA LEU A 150 0.58 -21.09 10.72
C LEU A 150 0.94 -22.48 10.19
N GLU A 151 1.20 -22.62 8.89
CA GLU A 151 1.65 -23.86 8.27
C GLU A 151 2.97 -24.35 8.85
N GLU A 152 3.93 -23.45 9.08
CA GLU A 152 5.20 -23.76 9.73
C GLU A 152 4.98 -24.25 11.17
N HIS A 153 4.11 -23.58 11.94
CA HIS A 153 3.77 -24.01 13.30
C HIS A 153 3.11 -25.39 13.33
N VAL A 154 2.15 -25.65 12.44
CA VAL A 154 1.48 -26.95 12.33
C VAL A 154 2.49 -28.05 11.99
N LYS A 155 3.40 -27.78 11.05
CA LYS A 155 4.46 -28.72 10.68
C LYS A 155 5.35 -29.05 11.87
N ASN A 156 5.81 -28.04 12.61
CA ASN A 156 6.65 -28.23 13.79
C ASN A 156 5.91 -29.04 14.88
N THR A 157 4.64 -28.72 15.16
CA THR A 157 3.84 -29.49 16.12
C THR A 157 3.68 -30.95 15.68
N THR A 158 3.43 -31.19 14.39
CA THR A 158 3.30 -32.55 13.85
C THR A 158 4.60 -33.34 14.00
N GLU A 159 5.76 -32.72 13.76
CA GLU A 159 7.07 -33.36 13.96
C GLU A 159 7.32 -33.71 15.45
N ILE A 160 6.92 -32.82 16.36
CA ILE A 160 7.02 -33.07 17.81
C ILE A 160 6.09 -34.22 18.23
N GLU A 161 4.85 -34.25 17.74
CA GLU A 161 3.90 -35.33 18.01
C GLU A 161 4.41 -36.67 17.51
N GLU A 162 5.00 -36.71 16.31
CA GLU A 162 5.62 -37.92 15.77
C GLU A 162 6.78 -38.40 16.66
N GLN A 163 7.62 -37.49 17.14
CA GLN A 163 8.69 -37.83 18.08
C GLN A 163 8.15 -38.38 19.41
N GLN A 164 7.07 -37.79 19.94
CA GLN A 164 6.42 -38.28 21.15
C GLN A 164 5.84 -39.68 20.97
N GLU A 165 5.21 -39.95 19.83
CA GLU A 165 4.62 -41.26 19.56
C GLU A 165 5.70 -42.35 19.47
N ARG A 166 6.80 -42.06 18.76
CA ARG A 166 7.98 -42.95 18.73
C ARG A 166 8.56 -43.21 20.13
N ALA A 167 8.55 -42.21 21.01
CA ALA A 167 9.00 -42.37 22.40
C ALA A 167 8.03 -43.26 23.22
N ARG A 168 6.71 -43.09 23.05
CA ARG A 168 5.69 -43.94 23.67
C ARG A 168 5.80 -45.39 23.21
N GLU A 169 6.03 -45.62 21.92
CA GLU A 169 6.25 -46.96 21.37
C GLU A 169 7.46 -47.64 22.01
N LYS A 170 8.60 -46.94 22.11
CA LYS A 170 9.81 -47.45 22.77
C LYS A 170 9.56 -47.79 24.25
N LEU A 171 8.85 -46.92 24.97
CA LEU A 171 8.49 -47.17 26.36
C LEU A 171 7.57 -48.41 26.50
N SER A 172 6.57 -48.53 25.63
CA SER A 172 5.67 -49.68 25.59
C SER A 172 6.42 -50.98 25.31
N GLN A 173 7.40 -50.97 24.41
CA GLN A 173 8.28 -52.13 24.16
C GLN A 173 9.11 -52.48 25.41
N PHE A 174 9.70 -51.48 26.06
CA PHE A 174 10.46 -51.68 27.29
C PHE A 174 9.63 -52.30 28.41
N VAL A 175 8.44 -51.76 28.66
CA VAL A 175 7.52 -52.29 29.68
C VAL A 175 7.15 -53.74 29.37
N ARG A 176 6.84 -54.06 28.11
CA ARG A 176 6.57 -55.44 27.69
C ARG A 176 7.75 -56.37 27.95
N HIS A 177 8.97 -55.95 27.65
CA HIS A 177 10.17 -56.75 27.96
C HIS A 177 10.33 -57.00 29.46
N LEU A 178 10.08 -55.98 30.29
CA LEU A 178 10.16 -56.09 31.74
C LEU A 178 9.08 -57.03 32.29
N THR A 179 7.84 -56.93 31.82
CA THR A 179 6.75 -57.84 32.18
C THR A 179 7.11 -59.29 31.84
N ASN A 180 7.63 -59.53 30.63
CA ASN A 180 8.04 -60.87 30.21
C ASN A 180 9.19 -61.42 31.08
N ALA A 181 10.17 -60.59 31.43
CA ALA A 181 11.28 -60.99 32.29
C ALA A 181 10.81 -61.34 33.72
N VAL A 182 9.94 -60.51 34.30
CA VAL A 182 9.34 -60.78 35.62
C VAL A 182 8.52 -62.07 35.60
N GLN A 183 7.74 -62.29 34.54
CA GLN A 183 6.96 -63.52 34.38
C GLN A 183 7.86 -64.77 34.26
N ALA A 184 8.96 -64.68 33.52
CA ALA A 184 9.93 -65.77 33.41
C ALA A 184 10.58 -66.10 34.77
N LEU A 185 10.94 -65.08 35.56
CA LEU A 185 11.46 -65.26 36.92
C LEU A 185 10.43 -65.91 37.84
N ALA A 186 9.17 -65.48 37.80
CA ALA A 186 8.10 -66.06 38.61
C ALA A 186 7.84 -67.54 38.27
N GLN A 187 7.91 -67.92 36.99
CA GLN A 187 7.79 -69.32 36.57
C GLN A 187 8.97 -70.18 37.02
N GLY A 188 10.19 -69.61 37.01
CA GLY A 188 11.39 -70.30 37.47
C GLY A 188 11.42 -70.62 38.97
N MET A 189 10.67 -69.88 39.81
CA MET A 189 10.59 -70.13 41.26
C MET A 189 9.58 -71.21 41.67
N ASN A 190 8.70 -71.65 40.77
CA ASN A 190 7.70 -72.69 41.06
C ASN A 190 8.21 -74.13 40.76
N PHE A 191 9.53 -74.31 40.70
CA PHE A 191 10.22 -75.60 40.60
C PHE A 191 11.02 -75.86 41.88
#